data_AF-A0A3B8LSN4-F1
#
_entry.id   AF-A0A3B8LSN4-F1
#
_cell.length_a   1.000
_cell.length_b   1.000
_cell.length_c   1.000
_cell.angle_alpha   90.00
_cell.angle_beta   90.00
_cell.angle_gamma   90.00
#
_symmetry.space_group_name_H-M   'P 1'
#
loop_
_entity.id
_entity.type
_entity.pdbx_description
1 polymer ?
#
loop_
_entity_poly.entity_id
_entity_poly.type
_entity_poly.pdbx_seq_one_letter_code
_entity_poly.pdbx_strand_id
1 'polypeptide(L)'
;MKRLGRNQVRWKRRRGQSLVLMFFVFVALIGVMALTLDFGFVLLARRQMQTGVNTAAKEGLRGQGLTDYDANDEELRRTNARILLRLAYDDDFDLSGNTTTLGAGIDSSLIQGNGFRSTTIGPPDTTLAEDLANRSTFIYRPDEFQLNQANADHGDMLVGTYNPAGTHTEASDYVRPDFDSTATDPSSFLVRMRRTHNPDGLDDVPDVSSGGGGLPLMLARGGWMKAKDASAAYAIRRDGVTVRSTAIAHSVPARGVGIADPTLTPPLIGVAPIALDLPGWQAMTTDTSYGLNVADGQVTDGATLLSTARRIDAETAMFVTEVLAAVEESWPAPNLVSDGSTTVFYVPIINTIPASNAVTEDLVIGFGRLRLSRTGTSFTITPLAQIVAAENASSMPAAGWQSALLSQLQANNGTFAALAAGDQNDVLGELIDAAFQTSSALADTDDALLAPALVHAIP
;
A
#
# COMPACT_ATOMS: atom_id res chain seq x y z
N MET A 1 -76.29 -5.45 64.85
CA MET A 1 -75.07 -6.29 64.68
C MET A 1 -74.94 -6.69 63.21
N LYS A 2 -74.01 -6.09 62.46
CA LYS A 2 -73.75 -6.40 61.05
C LYS A 2 -72.23 -6.56 60.86
N ARG A 3 -71.82 -7.70 60.29
CA ARG A 3 -70.45 -8.21 60.16
C ARG A 3 -69.51 -7.24 59.45
N LEU A 4 -68.47 -6.80 60.13
CA LEU A 4 -67.21 -6.34 59.53
C LEU A 4 -66.29 -7.55 59.36
N GLY A 5 -65.88 -7.83 58.14
CA GLY A 5 -64.86 -8.86 57.91
C GLY A 5 -64.81 -9.35 56.48
N ARG A 6 -63.96 -8.71 55.66
CA ARG A 6 -63.11 -9.31 54.61
C ARG A 6 -62.61 -8.22 53.68
N ASN A 7 -61.41 -7.70 53.94
CA ASN A 7 -60.64 -6.94 52.94
C ASN A 7 -59.12 -6.97 53.23
N GLN A 8 -58.57 -8.14 53.55
CA GLN A 8 -57.12 -8.31 53.79
C GLN A 8 -56.46 -9.44 52.98
N VAL A 9 -56.91 -9.73 51.76
CA VAL A 9 -56.27 -10.80 50.94
C VAL A 9 -55.89 -10.34 49.53
N ARG A 10 -55.48 -9.07 49.34
CA ARG A 10 -55.02 -8.59 48.01
C ARG A 10 -53.62 -7.97 47.94
N TRP A 11 -52.87 -7.95 49.04
CA TRP A 11 -51.55 -7.29 49.09
C TRP A 11 -50.33 -8.22 49.06
N LYS A 12 -50.51 -9.56 49.00
CA LYS A 12 -49.38 -10.53 48.96
C LYS A 12 -48.91 -10.94 47.55
N ARG A 13 -49.51 -10.48 46.45
CA ARG A 13 -49.17 -10.95 45.08
C ARG A 13 -48.20 -10.09 44.27
N ARG A 14 -47.74 -8.92 44.77
CA ARG A 14 -46.86 -8.02 43.99
C ARG A 14 -45.37 -8.08 44.32
N ARG A 15 -44.96 -8.76 45.39
CA ARG A 15 -43.54 -8.81 45.82
C ARG A 15 -42.64 -9.68 44.92
N GLY A 16 -43.20 -10.61 44.15
CA GLY A 16 -42.45 -11.43 43.20
C GLY A 16 -42.28 -10.78 41.81
N GLN A 17 -43.21 -9.91 41.41
CA GLN A 17 -43.22 -9.36 40.04
C GLN A 17 -42.05 -8.41 39.79
N SER A 18 -41.67 -7.59 40.78
CA SER A 18 -40.53 -6.69 40.66
C SER A 18 -39.20 -7.43 40.56
N LEU A 19 -39.05 -8.56 41.27
CA LEU A 19 -37.84 -9.38 41.24
C LEU A 19 -37.68 -10.09 39.89
N VAL A 20 -38.78 -10.65 39.36
CA VAL A 20 -38.80 -11.24 38.02
C VAL A 20 -38.46 -10.20 36.95
N LEU A 21 -39.05 -9.01 37.02
CA LEU A 21 -38.76 -7.93 36.09
C LEU A 21 -37.29 -7.47 36.18
N MET A 22 -36.76 -7.29 37.39
CA MET A 22 -35.36 -6.93 37.61
C MET A 22 -34.39 -7.99 37.07
N PHE A 23 -34.72 -9.27 37.24
CA PHE A 23 -33.96 -10.37 36.63
C PHE A 23 -33.93 -10.28 35.10
N PHE A 24 -35.08 -10.07 34.45
CA PHE A 24 -35.12 -9.90 33.00
C PHE A 24 -34.37 -8.66 32.52
N VAL A 25 -34.42 -7.56 33.29
CA VAL A 25 -33.63 -6.35 33.00
C VAL A 25 -32.13 -6.65 33.08
N PHE A 26 -31.65 -7.37 34.11
CA PHE A 26 -30.25 -7.77 34.19
C PHE A 26 -29.83 -8.67 33.02
N VAL A 27 -30.64 -9.66 32.65
CA VAL A 27 -30.37 -10.51 31.48
C VAL A 27 -30.29 -9.68 30.20
N ALA A 28 -31.20 -8.71 30.02
CA ALA A 28 -31.17 -7.80 28.88
C ALA A 28 -29.89 -6.93 28.87
N LEU A 29 -29.50 -6.36 30.02
CA LEU A 29 -28.30 -5.55 30.15
C LEU A 29 -27.02 -6.35 29.89
N ILE A 30 -26.93 -7.58 30.40
CA ILE A 30 -25.83 -8.51 30.10
C ILE A 30 -25.79 -8.81 28.59
N GLY A 31 -26.94 -9.03 27.97
CA GLY A 31 -27.04 -9.24 26.52
C GLY A 31 -26.51 -8.06 25.70
N VAL A 32 -26.89 -6.83 26.08
CA VAL A 32 -26.41 -5.59 25.42
C VAL A 32 -24.90 -5.38 25.64
N MET A 33 -24.42 -5.65 26.85
CA MET A 33 -22.99 -5.57 27.17
C MET A 33 -22.19 -6.57 26.34
N ALA A 34 -22.63 -7.83 26.28
CA ALA A 34 -21.99 -8.87 25.47
C ALA A 34 -21.97 -8.50 23.98
N LEU A 35 -23.09 -8.01 23.44
CA LEU A 35 -23.17 -7.54 22.05
C LEU A 35 -22.17 -6.40 21.78
N THR A 36 -22.01 -5.48 22.72
CA THR A 36 -21.10 -4.34 22.59
C THR A 36 -19.65 -4.79 22.61
N LEU A 37 -19.30 -5.73 23.50
CA LEU A 37 -17.96 -6.34 23.52
C LEU A 37 -17.68 -7.10 22.22
N ASP A 38 -18.62 -7.92 21.77
CA ASP A 38 -18.52 -8.70 20.54
C ASP A 38 -18.26 -7.79 19.32
N PHE A 39 -19.03 -6.70 19.19
CA PHE A 39 -18.82 -5.74 18.12
C PHE A 39 -17.48 -5.01 18.26
N GLY A 40 -17.07 -4.67 19.48
CA GLY A 40 -15.76 -4.12 19.77
C GLY A 40 -14.62 -5.03 19.31
N PHE A 41 -14.74 -6.34 19.54
CA PHE A 41 -13.77 -7.34 19.12
C PHE A 41 -13.69 -7.50 17.60
N VAL A 42 -14.84 -7.50 16.92
CA VAL A 42 -14.91 -7.50 15.45
C VAL A 42 -14.23 -6.26 14.86
N LEU A 43 -14.50 -5.07 15.42
CA LEU A 43 -13.88 -3.83 14.97
C LEU A 43 -12.37 -3.81 15.22
N LEU A 44 -11.93 -4.27 16.39
CA LEU A 44 -10.51 -4.34 16.74
C LEU A 44 -9.76 -5.27 15.78
N ALA A 45 -10.25 -6.49 15.60
CA ALA A 45 -9.66 -7.47 14.69
C ALA A 45 -9.62 -6.95 13.25
N ARG A 46 -10.72 -6.34 12.77
CA ARG A 46 -10.76 -5.74 11.43
C ARG A 46 -9.71 -4.66 11.26
N ARG A 47 -9.54 -3.75 12.23
CA ARG A 47 -8.54 -2.68 12.17
C ARG A 47 -7.11 -3.22 12.19
N GLN A 48 -6.82 -4.17 13.06
CA GLN A 48 -5.50 -4.79 13.15
C GLN A 48 -5.17 -5.54 11.86
N MET A 49 -6.09 -6.38 11.37
CA MET A 49 -5.98 -7.06 10.07
C MET A 49 -5.73 -6.06 8.93
N GLN A 50 -6.48 -4.95 8.90
CA GLN A 50 -6.32 -3.92 7.87
C GLN A 50 -4.94 -3.26 7.89
N THR A 51 -4.40 -2.97 9.06
CA THR A 51 -3.01 -2.46 9.17
C THR A 51 -2.02 -3.46 8.60
N GLY A 52 -2.16 -4.74 8.94
CA GLY A 52 -1.29 -5.81 8.41
C GLY A 52 -1.35 -5.89 6.88
N VAL A 53 -2.54 -6.04 6.30
CA VAL A 53 -2.67 -6.16 4.83
C VAL A 53 -2.25 -4.90 4.09
N ASN A 54 -2.48 -3.70 4.65
CA ASN A 54 -2.06 -2.45 4.01
C ASN A 54 -0.53 -2.38 3.89
N THR A 55 0.16 -2.76 4.94
CA THR A 55 1.62 -2.78 4.99
C THR A 55 2.18 -3.85 4.05
N ALA A 56 1.63 -5.07 4.11
CA ALA A 56 2.02 -6.17 3.24
C ALA A 56 1.75 -5.88 1.76
N ALA A 57 0.63 -5.23 1.43
CA ALA A 57 0.30 -4.90 0.04
C ALA A 57 1.31 -3.90 -0.55
N LYS A 58 1.71 -2.89 0.23
CA LYS A 58 2.72 -1.92 -0.19
C LYS A 58 4.10 -2.55 -0.37
N GLU A 59 4.51 -3.40 0.57
CA GLU A 59 5.79 -4.10 0.45
C GLU A 59 5.80 -5.13 -0.67
N GLY A 60 4.68 -5.82 -0.88
CA GLY A 60 4.52 -6.73 -2.00
C GLY A 60 4.57 -6.02 -3.35
N LEU A 61 4.14 -4.75 -3.43
CA LEU A 61 4.30 -3.91 -4.61
C LEU A 61 5.72 -3.32 -4.75
N ARG A 62 6.45 -3.17 -3.64
CA ARG A 62 7.77 -2.56 -3.63
C ARG A 62 8.74 -3.32 -4.52
N GLY A 63 9.41 -2.58 -5.39
CA GLY A 63 10.42 -3.12 -6.28
C GLY A 63 9.91 -3.91 -7.49
N GLN A 64 8.61 -3.84 -7.78
CA GLN A 64 8.08 -4.40 -9.01
C GLN A 64 8.78 -3.84 -10.27
N GLY A 65 9.28 -4.74 -11.11
CA GLY A 65 9.97 -4.40 -12.35
C GLY A 65 11.42 -3.90 -12.17
N LEU A 66 12.00 -3.98 -10.96
CA LEU A 66 13.39 -3.62 -10.73
C LEU A 66 14.31 -4.83 -10.94
N THR A 67 15.14 -4.78 -11.98
CA THR A 67 16.15 -5.81 -12.28
C THR A 67 17.22 -5.95 -11.20
N ASP A 68 17.61 -4.85 -10.55
CA ASP A 68 18.61 -4.86 -9.47
C ASP A 68 18.03 -5.26 -8.10
N TYR A 69 16.69 -5.35 -7.97
CA TYR A 69 16.00 -5.86 -6.79
C TYR A 69 15.72 -7.36 -6.99
N ASP A 70 16.80 -8.15 -7.00
CA ASP A 70 16.80 -9.62 -7.24
C ASP A 70 15.88 -10.07 -8.39
N ALA A 71 15.95 -9.31 -9.49
CA ALA A 71 15.34 -9.50 -10.81
C ALA A 71 14.02 -10.30 -10.88
N ASN A 72 12.89 -9.62 -10.64
CA ASN A 72 11.53 -10.14 -10.88
C ASN A 72 11.18 -11.40 -10.07
N ASP A 73 11.89 -11.69 -8.98
CA ASP A 73 11.51 -12.79 -8.10
C ASP A 73 10.22 -12.44 -7.32
N GLU A 74 9.10 -12.83 -7.93
CA GLU A 74 7.77 -12.71 -7.35
C GLU A 74 7.66 -13.46 -6.01
N GLU A 75 8.39 -14.57 -5.85
CA GLU A 75 8.45 -15.32 -4.59
C GLU A 75 9.14 -14.49 -3.51
N LEU A 76 10.22 -13.78 -3.82
CA LEU A 76 10.88 -12.88 -2.89
C LEU A 76 9.97 -11.72 -2.48
N ARG A 77 9.28 -11.07 -3.42
CA ARG A 77 8.32 -9.98 -3.12
C ARG A 77 7.21 -10.44 -2.19
N ARG A 78 6.60 -11.59 -2.50
CA ARG A 78 5.56 -12.22 -1.64
C ARG A 78 6.15 -12.60 -0.29
N THR A 79 7.39 -13.07 -0.24
CA THR A 79 8.10 -13.40 1.01
C THR A 79 8.36 -12.17 1.86
N ASN A 80 8.81 -11.06 1.28
CA ASN A 80 9.02 -9.79 1.98
C ASN A 80 7.69 -9.24 2.51
N ALA A 81 6.63 -9.27 1.70
CA ALA A 81 5.29 -8.91 2.14
C ALA A 81 4.82 -9.76 3.33
N ARG A 82 5.11 -11.07 3.32
CA ARG A 82 4.79 -12.00 4.43
C ARG A 82 5.61 -11.69 5.68
N ILE A 83 6.91 -11.45 5.53
CA ILE A 83 7.80 -11.07 6.63
C ILE A 83 7.28 -9.80 7.29
N LEU A 84 7.01 -8.75 6.50
CA LEU A 84 6.54 -7.48 7.03
C LEU A 84 5.14 -7.60 7.65
N LEU A 85 4.29 -8.46 7.09
CA LEU A 85 2.99 -8.80 7.68
C LEU A 85 3.16 -9.42 9.07
N ARG A 86 4.08 -10.40 9.22
CA ARG A 86 4.34 -11.05 10.52
C ARG A 86 4.94 -10.06 11.51
N LEU A 87 5.90 -9.24 11.09
CA LEU A 87 6.50 -8.19 11.93
C LEU A 87 5.46 -7.17 12.43
N ALA A 88 4.36 -6.94 11.70
CA ALA A 88 3.28 -6.07 12.17
C ALA A 88 2.52 -6.64 13.40
N TYR A 89 2.64 -7.94 13.66
CA TYR A 89 2.05 -8.65 14.80
C TYR A 89 3.10 -9.18 15.77
N ASP A 90 4.35 -8.78 15.57
CA ASP A 90 5.49 -9.17 16.38
C ASP A 90 5.93 -7.99 17.24
N ASP A 91 6.19 -8.21 18.51
CA ASP A 91 6.51 -7.16 19.49
C ASP A 91 7.99 -7.09 19.83
N ASP A 92 8.76 -8.16 19.61
CA ASP A 92 10.21 -8.20 19.80
C ASP A 92 11.02 -8.23 18.49
N PHE A 93 10.34 -8.23 17.34
CA PHE A 93 10.93 -8.34 16.00
C PHE A 93 11.75 -9.64 15.78
N ASP A 94 11.47 -10.69 16.55
CA ASP A 94 12.02 -12.04 16.36
C ASP A 94 10.98 -13.03 15.81
N LEU A 95 11.08 -13.30 14.51
CA LEU A 95 10.20 -14.24 13.81
C LEU A 95 10.45 -15.72 14.16
N SER A 96 11.50 -16.05 14.93
CA SER A 96 11.90 -17.44 15.22
C SER A 96 11.08 -18.10 16.33
N GLY A 97 10.43 -17.32 17.18
CA GLY A 97 9.56 -17.83 18.22
C GLY A 97 8.83 -16.72 18.94
N ASN A 98 7.49 -16.79 18.98
CA ASN A 98 6.70 -15.70 19.52
C ASN A 98 5.83 -16.17 20.70
N THR A 99 6.27 -15.84 21.92
CA THR A 99 5.54 -16.11 23.19
C THR A 99 4.58 -14.99 23.61
N THR A 100 4.38 -13.99 22.77
CA THR A 100 3.82 -12.72 23.21
C THR A 100 2.31 -12.66 23.03
N THR A 101 1.71 -11.50 23.30
CA THR A 101 0.26 -11.31 23.22
C THR A 101 -0.20 -10.45 22.05
N LEU A 102 0.70 -10.10 21.13
CA LEU A 102 0.36 -9.29 19.97
C LEU A 102 -0.21 -10.17 18.84
N GLY A 103 -1.26 -9.68 18.18
CA GLY A 103 -1.93 -10.36 17.07
C GLY A 103 -3.21 -9.66 16.62
N ALA A 104 -3.89 -10.25 15.63
CA ALA A 104 -5.09 -9.71 15.01
C ALA A 104 -6.36 -10.18 15.74
N GLY A 105 -6.78 -9.38 16.72
CA GLY A 105 -8.02 -9.53 17.48
C GLY A 105 -7.77 -9.64 18.98
N ILE A 106 -8.76 -10.18 19.70
CA ILE A 106 -8.61 -10.46 21.11
C ILE A 106 -7.78 -11.72 21.35
N ASP A 107 -7.16 -11.74 22.51
CA ASP A 107 -6.71 -12.97 23.14
C ASP A 107 -7.92 -13.82 23.57
N SER A 108 -8.00 -15.01 22.99
CA SER A 108 -9.08 -15.97 23.26
C SER A 108 -8.63 -17.15 24.13
N SER A 109 -7.48 -17.06 24.80
CA SER A 109 -6.88 -18.12 25.62
C SER A 109 -7.76 -18.64 26.76
N LEU A 110 -8.62 -17.79 27.32
CA LEU A 110 -9.59 -18.19 28.35
C LEU A 110 -10.86 -18.83 27.78
N ILE A 111 -10.97 -18.87 26.46
CA ILE A 111 -12.13 -19.36 25.72
C ILE A 111 -11.67 -20.46 24.76
N GLN A 112 -11.15 -21.55 25.33
CA GLN A 112 -10.52 -22.62 24.57
C GLN A 112 -11.52 -23.58 23.90
N GLY A 113 -10.97 -24.23 22.90
CA GLY A 113 -11.61 -25.20 22.04
C GLY A 113 -10.60 -25.69 21.02
N ASN A 114 -10.68 -26.95 20.58
CA ASN A 114 -9.83 -27.52 19.52
C ASN A 114 -10.06 -26.81 18.17
N GLY A 115 -9.54 -25.59 18.03
CA GLY A 115 -9.75 -24.71 16.89
C GLY A 115 -11.23 -24.50 16.61
N PHE A 116 -11.91 -23.61 17.36
CA PHE A 116 -13.27 -23.12 17.05
C PHE A 116 -14.40 -24.18 16.93
N ARG A 117 -14.12 -25.49 17.03
CA ARG A 117 -15.07 -26.60 16.78
C ARG A 117 -15.78 -27.12 18.02
N SER A 118 -15.28 -26.83 19.22
CA SER A 118 -15.88 -27.19 20.51
C SER A 118 -15.50 -26.12 21.53
N THR A 119 -16.43 -25.62 22.34
CA THR A 119 -16.09 -24.70 23.44
C THR A 119 -15.96 -25.50 24.72
N THR A 120 -14.77 -25.53 25.30
CA THR A 120 -14.53 -26.12 26.62
C THR A 120 -13.72 -25.10 27.40
N ILE A 121 -14.16 -24.75 28.62
CA ILE A 121 -13.34 -23.94 29.52
C ILE A 121 -12.17 -24.83 29.93
N GLY A 122 -11.07 -24.75 29.18
CA GLY A 122 -9.97 -25.73 29.20
C GLY A 122 -10.43 -27.14 28.79
N PRO A 123 -9.54 -28.00 28.28
CA PRO A 123 -9.67 -29.44 28.51
C PRO A 123 -9.96 -29.70 30.00
N PRO A 124 -10.72 -30.75 30.37
CA PRO A 124 -10.98 -31.08 31.78
C PRO A 124 -9.73 -31.32 32.64
N ASP A 125 -8.54 -31.33 32.02
CA ASP A 125 -7.24 -31.64 32.63
C ASP A 125 -6.14 -30.59 32.41
N THR A 126 -6.41 -29.40 31.84
CA THR A 126 -5.38 -28.33 31.79
C THR A 126 -5.45 -27.43 33.01
N THR A 127 -4.29 -27.13 33.57
CA THR A 127 -4.19 -26.12 34.62
C THR A 127 -4.25 -24.73 34.01
N LEU A 128 -4.74 -23.74 34.76
CA LEU A 128 -4.66 -22.32 34.38
C LEU A 128 -3.21 -21.92 34.01
N ALA A 129 -2.21 -22.55 34.62
CA ALA A 129 -0.80 -22.32 34.30
C ALA A 129 -0.43 -22.81 32.88
N GLU A 130 -0.95 -23.95 32.44
CA GLU A 130 -0.76 -24.46 31.07
C GLU A 130 -1.51 -23.62 30.04
N ASP A 131 -2.72 -23.16 30.37
CA ASP A 131 -3.49 -22.25 29.52
C ASP A 131 -2.78 -20.91 29.34
N LEU A 132 -2.18 -20.36 30.41
CA LEU A 132 -1.35 -19.16 30.32
C LEU A 132 -0.04 -19.42 29.56
N ALA A 133 0.57 -20.59 29.71
CA ALA A 133 1.79 -20.96 28.98
C ALA A 133 1.54 -21.10 27.47
N ASN A 134 0.34 -21.53 27.07
CA ASN A 134 -0.07 -21.69 25.67
C ASN A 134 -0.86 -20.49 25.13
N ARG A 135 -0.93 -19.39 25.88
CA ARG A 135 -1.75 -18.22 25.56
C ARG A 135 -1.50 -17.67 24.14
N SER A 136 -0.25 -17.66 23.69
CA SER A 136 0.14 -17.19 22.35
C SER A 136 -0.51 -18.00 21.22
N THR A 137 -0.83 -19.28 21.44
CA THR A 137 -1.48 -20.14 20.44
C THR A 137 -2.94 -19.79 20.18
N PHE A 138 -3.58 -19.03 21.07
CA PHE A 138 -4.98 -18.62 20.97
C PHE A 138 -5.17 -17.22 20.41
N ILE A 139 -4.08 -16.59 19.99
CA ILE A 139 -4.05 -15.28 19.36
C ILE A 139 -3.87 -15.52 17.86
N TYR A 140 -4.78 -14.98 17.06
CA TYR A 140 -4.65 -15.14 15.61
C TYR A 140 -3.46 -14.33 15.11
N ARG A 141 -2.52 -15.04 14.48
CA ARG A 141 -1.35 -14.49 13.81
C ARG A 141 -1.28 -15.09 12.40
N PRO A 142 -0.88 -14.31 11.39
CA PRO A 142 -0.66 -14.81 10.04
C PRO A 142 0.69 -15.53 9.93
N ASP A 143 1.00 -16.42 10.87
CA ASP A 143 2.26 -17.17 10.85
C ASP A 143 2.27 -18.17 9.69
N GLU A 144 1.13 -18.67 9.26
CA GLU A 144 0.98 -19.58 8.10
C GLU A 144 0.48 -18.87 6.84
N PHE A 145 0.73 -17.56 6.70
CA PHE A 145 0.29 -16.80 5.54
C PHE A 145 0.92 -17.35 4.24
N GLN A 146 0.07 -17.67 3.26
CA GLN A 146 0.49 -18.36 2.05
C GLN A 146 0.97 -17.38 0.98
N LEU A 147 1.96 -17.80 0.18
CA LEU A 147 2.52 -16.94 -0.85
C LEU A 147 1.64 -16.88 -2.10
N ASN A 148 0.87 -17.92 -2.41
CA ASN A 148 0.06 -18.04 -3.64
C ASN A 148 0.89 -17.85 -4.92
N GLN A 149 1.97 -18.63 -5.07
CA GLN A 149 2.88 -18.53 -6.22
C GLN A 149 2.17 -18.80 -7.56
N ALA A 150 1.13 -19.65 -7.56
CA ALA A 150 0.32 -19.91 -8.74
C ALA A 150 -0.67 -18.77 -9.08
N ASN A 151 -0.70 -17.70 -8.27
CA ASN A 151 -1.56 -16.54 -8.41
C ASN A 151 -3.06 -16.87 -8.53
N ALA A 152 -3.55 -17.87 -7.79
CA ALA A 152 -4.95 -18.23 -7.80
C ALA A 152 -5.83 -17.09 -7.23
N ASP A 153 -7.00 -16.87 -7.83
CA ASP A 153 -7.89 -15.72 -7.51
C ASP A 153 -8.29 -15.63 -6.04
N HIS A 154 -8.39 -16.78 -5.38
CA HIS A 154 -8.76 -16.91 -3.98
C HIS A 154 -7.57 -17.05 -3.04
N GLY A 155 -6.37 -16.71 -3.47
CA GLY A 155 -5.19 -16.75 -2.61
C GLY A 155 -5.02 -15.55 -1.68
N ASP A 156 -4.00 -15.63 -0.83
CA ASP A 156 -3.67 -14.61 0.16
C ASP A 156 -2.96 -13.40 -0.44
N MET A 157 -2.07 -13.63 -1.40
CA MET A 157 -1.36 -12.58 -2.12
C MET A 157 -1.62 -12.73 -3.60
N LEU A 158 -1.92 -11.64 -4.29
CA LEU A 158 -2.16 -11.66 -5.72
C LEU A 158 -1.44 -10.52 -6.42
N VAL A 159 -0.88 -10.83 -7.57
CA VAL A 159 -0.32 -9.88 -8.52
C VAL A 159 -1.34 -9.68 -9.63
N GLY A 160 -1.55 -8.45 -10.07
CA GLY A 160 -2.57 -8.14 -11.07
C GLY A 160 -2.69 -6.65 -11.34
N THR A 161 -3.81 -6.25 -11.94
CA THR A 161 -4.12 -4.85 -12.26
C THR A 161 -5.41 -4.42 -11.59
N TYR A 162 -5.35 -3.26 -10.93
CA TYR A 162 -6.47 -2.67 -10.23
C TYR A 162 -7.26 -1.74 -11.17
N ASN A 163 -8.58 -1.90 -11.20
CA ASN A 163 -9.49 -1.01 -11.92
C ASN A 163 -10.30 -0.17 -10.91
N PRO A 164 -10.00 1.14 -10.74
CA PRO A 164 -10.69 1.98 -9.77
C PRO A 164 -12.17 2.22 -10.08
N ALA A 165 -12.62 1.98 -11.32
CA ALA A 165 -14.03 2.07 -11.70
C ALA A 165 -14.82 0.77 -11.40
N GLY A 166 -14.12 -0.32 -11.07
CA GLY A 166 -14.71 -1.60 -10.74
C GLY A 166 -15.45 -1.59 -9.38
N THR A 167 -16.28 -2.60 -9.16
CA THR A 167 -16.94 -2.77 -7.86
C THR A 167 -15.99 -3.42 -6.86
N HIS A 168 -15.80 -2.81 -5.69
CA HIS A 168 -14.92 -3.29 -4.62
C HIS A 168 -15.51 -4.44 -3.78
N THR A 169 -16.63 -5.03 -4.21
CA THR A 169 -17.29 -6.12 -3.51
C THR A 169 -16.58 -7.43 -3.83
N GLU A 170 -16.10 -8.08 -2.79
CA GLU A 170 -15.50 -9.41 -2.87
C GLU A 170 -16.60 -10.48 -2.78
N ALA A 171 -16.64 -11.38 -3.76
CA ALA A 171 -17.59 -12.48 -3.83
C ALA A 171 -17.24 -13.62 -2.84
N SER A 172 -18.09 -14.64 -2.75
CA SER A 172 -17.86 -15.79 -1.86
C SER A 172 -16.62 -16.59 -2.23
N ASP A 173 -16.28 -16.64 -3.52
CA ASP A 173 -15.09 -17.26 -4.10
C ASP A 173 -13.86 -16.33 -4.09
N TYR A 174 -13.94 -15.20 -3.40
CA TYR A 174 -12.88 -14.19 -3.27
C TYR A 174 -12.55 -13.42 -4.56
N VAL A 175 -13.29 -13.64 -5.64
CA VAL A 175 -13.12 -12.86 -6.87
C VAL A 175 -13.56 -11.41 -6.64
N ARG A 176 -12.78 -10.48 -7.19
CA ARG A 176 -13.03 -9.03 -7.12
C ARG A 176 -13.14 -8.44 -8.52
N PRO A 177 -14.28 -7.83 -8.90
CA PRO A 177 -14.44 -7.22 -10.22
C PRO A 177 -13.50 -6.05 -10.50
N ASP A 178 -12.91 -5.46 -9.46
CA ASP A 178 -11.96 -4.34 -9.56
C ASP A 178 -10.49 -4.78 -9.54
N PHE A 179 -10.20 -6.08 -9.59
CA PHE A 179 -8.83 -6.60 -9.63
C PHE A 179 -8.71 -7.78 -10.61
N ASP A 180 -7.89 -7.61 -11.64
CA ASP A 180 -7.59 -8.65 -12.62
C ASP A 180 -6.24 -9.29 -12.32
N SER A 181 -6.26 -10.52 -11.84
CA SER A 181 -5.08 -11.36 -11.54
C SER A 181 -4.40 -11.93 -12.78
N THR A 182 -5.03 -11.83 -13.95
CA THR A 182 -4.56 -12.42 -15.21
C THR A 182 -3.87 -11.41 -16.14
N ALA A 183 -3.78 -10.15 -15.70
CA ALA A 183 -3.15 -9.07 -16.46
C ALA A 183 -1.69 -9.40 -16.81
N THR A 184 -1.30 -9.16 -18.07
CA THR A 184 0.05 -9.43 -18.58
C THR A 184 1.09 -8.43 -18.11
N ASP A 185 0.65 -7.21 -17.74
CA ASP A 185 1.48 -6.19 -17.10
C ASP A 185 0.83 -5.77 -15.77
N PRO A 186 1.10 -6.50 -14.67
CA PRO A 186 0.46 -6.23 -13.41
C PRO A 186 1.04 -4.95 -12.78
N SER A 187 0.18 -3.99 -12.46
CA SER A 187 0.56 -2.73 -11.78
C SER A 187 0.21 -2.71 -10.29
N SER A 188 -0.34 -3.81 -9.78
CA SER A 188 -1.01 -3.82 -8.49
C SER A 188 -0.74 -5.11 -7.72
N PHE A 189 -0.80 -5.01 -6.40
CA PHE A 189 -0.59 -6.11 -5.48
C PHE A 189 -1.70 -6.14 -4.44
N LEU A 190 -2.41 -7.26 -4.37
CA LEU A 190 -3.53 -7.48 -3.48
C LEU A 190 -3.13 -8.43 -2.36
N VAL A 191 -3.45 -8.10 -1.11
CA VAL A 191 -3.24 -8.98 0.05
C VAL A 191 -4.55 -9.16 0.81
N ARG A 192 -4.83 -10.40 1.22
CA ARG A 192 -6.03 -10.80 1.96
C ARG A 192 -5.65 -11.49 3.27
N MET A 193 -6.17 -10.98 4.38
CA MET A 193 -6.19 -11.69 5.66
C MET A 193 -7.61 -12.13 5.98
N ARG A 194 -7.71 -13.33 6.54
CA ARG A 194 -8.98 -14.01 6.72
C ARG A 194 -9.09 -14.62 8.10
N ARG A 195 -10.22 -14.36 8.75
CA ARG A 195 -10.68 -15.07 9.94
C ARG A 195 -12.07 -15.63 9.63
N THR A 196 -12.13 -16.85 9.10
CA THR A 196 -13.35 -17.47 8.59
C THR A 196 -13.52 -18.87 9.20
N HIS A 197 -14.57 -19.57 8.78
CA HIS A 197 -14.80 -20.97 9.13
C HIS A 197 -14.65 -21.89 7.91
N ASN A 198 -13.99 -21.38 6.86
CA ASN A 198 -13.71 -22.07 5.61
C ASN A 198 -14.94 -22.80 5.00
N PRO A 199 -16.08 -22.12 4.78
CA PRO A 199 -17.32 -22.77 4.32
C PRO A 199 -17.17 -23.47 2.96
N ASP A 200 -16.37 -22.88 2.08
CA ASP A 200 -16.23 -23.30 0.68
C ASP A 200 -14.92 -24.07 0.43
N GLY A 201 -14.11 -24.30 1.47
CA GLY A 201 -12.82 -25.00 1.36
C GLY A 201 -11.69 -24.16 0.77
N LEU A 202 -11.90 -22.85 0.56
CA LEU A 202 -10.95 -21.94 -0.10
C LEU A 202 -10.06 -21.14 0.85
N ASP A 203 -10.20 -21.29 2.17
CA ASP A 203 -9.49 -20.45 3.15
C ASP A 203 -8.24 -21.09 3.75
N ASP A 204 -8.07 -22.40 3.64
CA ASP A 204 -6.92 -23.12 4.18
C ASP A 204 -6.35 -24.05 3.10
N VAL A 205 -6.10 -23.50 1.91
CA VAL A 205 -5.56 -24.25 0.78
C VAL A 205 -4.03 -24.13 0.81
N PRO A 206 -3.29 -25.24 0.99
CA PRO A 206 -1.83 -25.21 1.01
C PRO A 206 -1.26 -24.47 -0.19
N ASP A 207 -0.24 -23.63 0.06
CA ASP A 207 0.45 -22.79 -0.92
C ASP A 207 -0.39 -21.68 -1.57
N VAL A 208 -1.70 -21.58 -1.27
CA VAL A 208 -2.64 -20.64 -1.90
C VAL A 208 -3.25 -19.66 -0.89
N SER A 209 -3.87 -20.15 0.18
CA SER A 209 -4.62 -19.31 1.12
C SER A 209 -4.48 -19.77 2.57
N SER A 210 -4.57 -18.80 3.48
CA SER A 210 -4.56 -19.03 4.93
C SER A 210 -5.79 -18.45 5.60
N GLY A 211 -6.28 -19.18 6.60
CA GLY A 211 -7.44 -18.85 7.38
C GLY A 211 -7.11 -18.83 8.86
N GLY A 212 -7.61 -17.83 9.56
CA GLY A 212 -7.84 -17.90 11.00
C GLY A 212 -9.25 -18.37 11.27
N GLY A 213 -9.51 -18.93 12.45
CA GLY A 213 -10.90 -19.15 12.84
C GLY A 213 -11.67 -17.86 13.08
N GLY A 214 -12.97 -17.90 12.80
CA GLY A 214 -13.91 -16.79 13.01
C GLY A 214 -13.93 -16.28 14.46
N LEU A 215 -14.27 -15.01 14.64
CA LEU A 215 -14.26 -14.37 15.96
C LEU A 215 -15.37 -14.92 16.86
N PRO A 216 -15.04 -15.41 18.07
CA PRO A 216 -16.06 -15.92 18.98
C PRO A 216 -16.97 -14.78 19.44
N LEU A 217 -18.28 -15.04 19.47
CA LEU A 217 -19.26 -14.14 20.06
C LEU A 217 -19.57 -14.60 21.49
N MET A 218 -19.29 -13.75 22.47
CA MET A 218 -19.61 -13.95 23.87
C MET A 218 -21.11 -14.13 24.07
N LEU A 219 -21.95 -13.35 23.38
CA LEU A 219 -23.40 -13.49 23.47
C LEU A 219 -23.89 -14.84 22.92
N ALA A 220 -23.29 -15.26 21.82
CA ALA A 220 -23.65 -16.51 21.16
C ALA A 220 -23.28 -17.73 22.00
N ARG A 221 -22.22 -17.60 22.82
CA ARG A 221 -21.70 -18.62 23.74
C ARG A 221 -22.38 -18.61 25.12
N GLY A 222 -22.85 -17.45 25.60
CA GLY A 222 -23.61 -17.34 26.85
C GLY A 222 -25.08 -17.80 26.76
N GLY A 223 -25.57 -18.09 25.56
CA GLY A 223 -26.94 -18.54 25.35
C GLY A 223 -27.14 -20.02 25.67
N TRP A 224 -28.25 -20.36 26.31
CA TRP A 224 -28.61 -21.71 26.77
C TRP A 224 -29.00 -22.67 25.62
N MET A 225 -28.67 -22.34 24.38
CA MET A 225 -29.06 -23.11 23.19
C MET A 225 -27.86 -23.90 22.69
N LYS A 226 -28.06 -25.21 22.49
CA LYS A 226 -27.03 -26.16 22.05
C LYS A 226 -26.36 -25.66 20.76
N ALA A 227 -25.02 -25.65 20.75
CA ALA A 227 -24.27 -25.48 19.51
C ALA A 227 -24.61 -26.64 18.56
N LYS A 228 -24.82 -26.35 17.27
CA LYS A 228 -25.04 -27.40 16.27
C LYS A 228 -23.79 -28.27 16.15
N ASP A 229 -23.97 -29.53 15.75
CA ASP A 229 -22.87 -30.49 15.56
C ASP A 229 -21.84 -29.95 14.57
N ALA A 230 -20.57 -30.36 14.69
CA ALA A 230 -19.46 -29.85 13.88
C ALA A 230 -19.64 -30.04 12.36
N SER A 231 -20.45 -31.02 11.93
CA SER A 231 -20.77 -31.28 10.52
C SER A 231 -21.94 -30.46 9.98
N ALA A 232 -22.63 -29.67 10.81
CA ALA A 232 -23.74 -28.83 10.36
C ALA A 232 -23.24 -27.61 9.58
N ALA A 233 -24.10 -27.08 8.69
CA ALA A 233 -23.89 -25.79 8.02
C ALA A 233 -23.61 -24.67 9.03
N TYR A 234 -22.98 -23.59 8.54
CA TYR A 234 -22.51 -22.45 9.33
C TYR A 234 -23.45 -22.07 10.47
N ALA A 235 -22.88 -21.93 11.66
CA ALA A 235 -23.57 -21.46 12.84
C ALA A 235 -22.70 -20.44 13.57
N ILE A 236 -23.14 -19.18 13.58
CA ILE A 236 -22.45 -18.05 14.23
C ILE A 236 -22.05 -18.31 15.70
N ARG A 237 -22.73 -19.24 16.39
CA ARG A 237 -22.39 -19.66 17.77
C ARG A 237 -21.13 -20.55 17.85
N ARG A 238 -20.97 -21.45 16.87
CA ARG A 238 -19.87 -22.39 16.77
C ARG A 238 -18.70 -21.70 16.08
N ASP A 239 -18.97 -21.19 14.89
CA ASP A 239 -17.99 -20.71 13.92
C ASP A 239 -17.57 -19.26 14.14
N GLY A 240 -18.33 -18.51 14.95
CA GLY A 240 -18.07 -17.10 15.21
C GLY A 240 -18.45 -16.20 14.05
N VAL A 241 -17.97 -14.96 14.08
CA VAL A 241 -18.12 -13.97 13.01
C VAL A 241 -16.92 -14.03 12.09
N THR A 242 -17.18 -14.18 10.80
CA THR A 242 -16.17 -14.04 9.76
C THR A 242 -15.67 -12.60 9.67
N VAL A 243 -14.35 -12.40 9.75
CA VAL A 243 -13.70 -11.12 9.46
C VAL A 243 -12.73 -11.32 8.32
N ARG A 244 -12.81 -10.44 7.33
CA ARG A 244 -11.91 -10.40 6.19
C ARG A 244 -11.33 -9.00 6.09
N SER A 245 -10.10 -8.91 5.64
CA SER A 245 -9.45 -7.66 5.35
C SER A 245 -8.64 -7.82 4.08
N THR A 246 -8.84 -6.90 3.15
CA THR A 246 -8.20 -6.92 1.84
C THR A 246 -7.62 -5.54 1.60
N ALA A 247 -6.40 -5.49 1.09
CA ALA A 247 -5.75 -4.27 0.65
C ALA A 247 -5.22 -4.45 -0.77
N ILE A 248 -5.29 -3.39 -1.56
CA ILE A 248 -4.67 -3.32 -2.88
C ILE A 248 -3.70 -2.15 -2.84
N ALA A 249 -2.44 -2.43 -3.12
CA ALA A 249 -1.48 -1.40 -3.48
C ALA A 249 -1.46 -1.31 -5.01
N HIS A 250 -1.56 -0.11 -5.54
CA HIS A 250 -1.48 0.17 -6.97
C HIS A 250 -0.29 1.10 -7.21
N SER A 251 0.54 0.78 -8.21
CA SER A 251 1.64 1.62 -8.60
C SER A 251 1.09 2.91 -9.18
N VAL A 252 1.62 4.02 -8.71
CA VAL A 252 1.31 5.32 -9.28
C VAL A 252 2.61 6.06 -9.57
N PRO A 253 2.58 6.95 -10.55
CA PRO A 253 3.76 7.71 -10.91
C PRO A 253 4.31 8.59 -9.80
N ALA A 254 5.63 8.75 -9.82
CA ALA A 254 6.33 9.64 -8.90
C ALA A 254 6.03 11.11 -9.25
N ARG A 255 5.63 11.90 -8.25
CA ARG A 255 5.45 13.35 -8.32
C ARG A 255 6.61 14.13 -7.71
N GLY A 256 7.46 13.46 -6.95
CA GLY A 256 8.70 14.02 -6.48
C GLY A 256 9.71 12.94 -6.16
N VAL A 257 10.99 13.29 -6.28
CA VAL A 257 12.12 12.42 -5.97
C VAL A 257 13.08 13.20 -5.08
N GLY A 258 13.53 12.57 -4.00
CA GLY A 258 14.51 13.16 -3.10
C GLY A 258 15.93 13.13 -3.63
N ILE A 259 16.85 13.64 -2.82
CA ILE A 259 18.28 13.75 -3.13
C ILE A 259 18.91 12.35 -3.11
N ALA A 260 19.77 12.05 -4.09
CA ALA A 260 20.54 10.82 -4.08
C ALA A 260 21.68 10.89 -3.06
N ASP A 261 21.90 9.82 -2.30
CA ASP A 261 23.06 9.70 -1.41
C ASP A 261 23.83 8.40 -1.72
N PRO A 262 24.85 8.47 -2.60
CA PRO A 262 25.65 7.32 -2.95
C PRO A 262 26.62 6.89 -1.84
N THR A 263 26.72 7.64 -0.74
CA THR A 263 27.66 7.32 0.36
C THR A 263 27.08 6.35 1.38
N LEU A 264 25.76 6.14 1.39
CA LEU A 264 25.08 5.18 2.25
C LEU A 264 25.30 3.74 1.78
N THR A 265 25.13 2.78 2.69
CA THR A 265 25.17 1.35 2.39
C THR A 265 23.90 0.69 2.94
N PRO A 266 22.92 0.34 2.11
CA PRO A 266 22.90 0.51 0.65
C PRO A 266 22.79 1.99 0.20
N PRO A 267 23.26 2.33 -1.02
CA PRO A 267 23.13 3.68 -1.58
C PRO A 267 21.67 4.10 -1.67
N LEU A 268 21.36 5.34 -1.29
CA LEU A 268 20.02 5.90 -1.45
C LEU A 268 19.86 6.41 -2.88
N ILE A 269 19.02 5.75 -3.66
CA ILE A 269 18.65 6.19 -5.01
C ILE A 269 17.87 7.51 -4.90
N GLY A 270 18.16 8.47 -5.76
CA GLY A 270 17.46 9.76 -5.80
C GLY A 270 17.59 10.43 -7.16
N VAL A 271 17.36 11.73 -7.21
CA VAL A 271 17.43 12.50 -8.45
C VAL A 271 18.87 12.54 -9.00
N ALA A 272 19.01 12.33 -10.30
CA ALA A 272 20.28 12.52 -11.00
C ALA A 272 20.56 14.02 -11.16
N PRO A 273 21.81 14.50 -11.08
CA PRO A 273 22.18 15.87 -11.44
C PRO A 273 22.21 16.12 -12.95
N ILE A 274 21.41 15.35 -13.71
CA ILE A 274 21.15 15.55 -15.13
C ILE A 274 19.65 15.42 -15.38
N ALA A 275 19.12 16.18 -16.33
CA ALA A 275 17.78 16.07 -16.88
C ALA A 275 17.85 15.82 -18.39
N LEU A 276 16.85 15.12 -18.93
CA LEU A 276 16.76 14.79 -20.36
C LEU A 276 15.48 15.38 -20.94
N ASP A 277 15.56 15.87 -22.18
CA ASP A 277 14.38 16.30 -22.90
C ASP A 277 13.52 15.11 -23.32
N LEU A 278 12.21 15.34 -23.39
CA LEU A 278 11.25 14.29 -23.71
C LEU A 278 11.54 13.58 -25.05
N PRO A 279 11.80 14.28 -26.18
CA PRO A 279 12.12 13.60 -27.44
C PRO A 279 13.39 12.75 -27.32
N GLY A 280 14.38 13.24 -26.58
CA GLY A 280 15.62 12.54 -26.32
C GLY A 280 15.43 11.26 -25.51
N TRP A 281 14.60 11.30 -24.47
CA TRP A 281 14.25 10.12 -23.66
C TRP A 281 13.53 9.06 -24.50
N GLN A 282 12.57 9.47 -25.34
CA GLN A 282 11.81 8.57 -26.20
C GLN A 282 12.64 7.94 -27.32
N ALA A 283 13.71 8.61 -27.75
CA ALA A 283 14.64 8.05 -28.72
C ALA A 283 15.51 6.93 -28.13
N MET A 284 15.55 6.78 -26.81
CA MET A 284 16.32 5.74 -26.14
C MET A 284 15.51 4.46 -25.96
N THR A 285 16.21 3.34 -25.95
CA THR A 285 15.67 2.00 -25.73
C THR A 285 16.08 1.52 -24.35
N THR A 286 15.13 0.93 -23.63
CA THR A 286 15.36 0.30 -22.33
C THR A 286 16.53 -0.69 -22.38
N ASP A 287 17.34 -0.72 -21.32
CA ASP A 287 18.52 -1.58 -21.14
C ASP A 287 19.62 -1.40 -22.20
N THR A 288 19.54 -0.37 -23.05
CA THR A 288 20.58 -0.02 -24.03
C THR A 288 21.45 1.11 -23.48
N SER A 289 22.77 1.00 -23.64
CA SER A 289 23.72 1.98 -23.11
C SER A 289 24.10 3.02 -24.16
N TYR A 290 24.00 4.30 -23.77
CA TYR A 290 24.29 5.47 -24.60
C TYR A 290 25.49 6.22 -24.02
N GLY A 291 26.32 6.80 -24.88
CA GLY A 291 27.45 7.63 -24.46
C GLY A 291 26.94 8.98 -23.96
N LEU A 292 27.44 9.45 -22.81
CA LEU A 292 27.22 10.80 -22.31
C LEU A 292 28.53 11.58 -22.40
N ASN A 293 28.57 12.55 -23.31
CA ASN A 293 29.70 13.45 -23.47
C ASN A 293 29.63 14.55 -22.40
N VAL A 294 30.66 14.59 -21.54
CA VAL A 294 30.74 15.55 -20.45
C VAL A 294 31.10 16.98 -20.89
N ALA A 295 31.57 17.16 -22.12
CA ALA A 295 31.95 18.48 -22.61
C ALA A 295 30.73 19.32 -23.01
N ASP A 296 29.70 18.68 -23.55
CA ASP A 296 28.54 19.32 -24.17
C ASP A 296 27.20 18.72 -23.72
N GLY A 297 27.20 17.72 -22.85
CA GLY A 297 26.00 17.02 -22.39
C GLY A 297 25.36 16.13 -23.44
N GLN A 298 26.01 15.91 -24.60
CA GLN A 298 25.41 15.13 -25.67
C GLN A 298 25.26 13.67 -25.27
N VAL A 299 24.05 13.15 -25.42
CA VAL A 299 23.76 11.72 -25.35
C VAL A 299 23.80 11.16 -26.77
N THR A 300 24.68 10.19 -27.00
CA THR A 300 24.89 9.61 -28.33
C THR A 300 24.70 8.10 -28.37
N ASP A 301 24.14 7.61 -29.47
CA ASP A 301 24.26 6.23 -29.91
C ASP A 301 25.37 6.14 -30.97
N GLY A 302 26.57 5.79 -30.51
CA GLY A 302 27.78 5.91 -31.31
C GLY A 302 28.03 7.35 -31.74
N ALA A 303 27.84 7.64 -33.03
CA ALA A 303 28.02 8.97 -33.63
C ALA A 303 26.71 9.77 -33.78
N THR A 304 25.55 9.16 -33.50
CA THR A 304 24.24 9.78 -33.64
C THR A 304 23.88 10.52 -32.35
N LEU A 305 23.61 11.82 -32.43
CA LEU A 305 23.06 12.59 -31.33
C LEU A 305 21.59 12.22 -31.10
N LEU A 306 21.25 11.80 -29.88
CA LEU A 306 19.88 11.49 -29.48
C LEU A 306 19.25 12.63 -28.67
N SER A 307 20.01 13.17 -27.72
CA SER A 307 19.54 14.16 -26.75
C SER A 307 20.70 15.04 -26.29
N THR A 308 20.39 16.19 -25.72
CA THR A 308 21.36 16.99 -24.95
C THR A 308 20.92 17.01 -23.50
N ALA A 309 21.63 16.25 -22.66
CA ALA A 309 21.41 16.23 -21.23
C ALA A 309 21.73 17.59 -20.63
N ARG A 310 20.82 18.10 -19.80
CA ARG A 310 21.01 19.36 -19.08
C ARG A 310 21.46 19.07 -17.67
N ARG A 311 22.39 19.87 -17.16
CA ARG A 311 22.80 19.77 -15.76
C ARG A 311 21.73 20.39 -14.88
N ILE A 312 21.47 19.75 -13.75
CA ILE A 312 20.58 20.29 -12.71
C ILE A 312 21.30 20.25 -11.37
N ASP A 313 20.87 21.12 -10.46
CA ASP A 313 21.33 21.07 -9.08
C ASP A 313 20.60 19.94 -8.35
N ALA A 314 21.27 18.81 -8.13
CA ALA A 314 20.71 17.67 -7.41
C ALA A 314 20.84 17.81 -5.88
N GLU A 315 21.27 18.97 -5.35
CA GLU A 315 21.30 19.22 -3.91
C GLU A 315 19.90 19.42 -3.32
N THR A 316 18.86 19.50 -4.16
CA THR A 316 17.46 19.61 -3.73
C THR A 316 16.60 18.47 -4.27
N ALA A 317 15.57 18.10 -3.50
CA ALA A 317 14.52 17.24 -4.00
C ALA A 317 13.82 17.90 -5.19
N MET A 318 13.46 17.11 -6.19
CA MET A 318 12.81 17.60 -7.40
C MET A 318 11.37 17.17 -7.47
N PHE A 319 10.54 18.04 -8.06
CA PHE A 319 9.12 17.80 -8.21
C PHE A 319 8.68 17.91 -9.67
N VAL A 320 7.64 17.15 -10.02
CA VAL A 320 6.94 17.41 -11.29
C VAL A 320 6.40 18.83 -11.26
N THR A 321 6.40 19.49 -12.40
CA THR A 321 6.03 20.89 -12.66
C THR A 321 7.03 21.91 -12.14
N GLU A 322 8.15 21.48 -11.57
CA GLU A 322 9.27 22.37 -11.27
C GLU A 322 9.85 22.93 -12.57
N VAL A 323 10.09 24.24 -12.59
CA VAL A 323 10.72 24.93 -13.72
C VAL A 323 12.22 24.85 -13.53
N LEU A 324 12.91 24.22 -14.47
CA LEU A 324 14.37 24.25 -14.44
C LEU A 324 14.84 25.59 -15.02
N ALA A 325 15.34 26.48 -14.15
CA ALA A 325 16.12 27.62 -14.62
C ALA A 325 17.31 27.07 -15.42
N ALA A 326 17.55 27.58 -16.63
CA ALA A 326 18.63 27.10 -17.48
C ALA A 326 19.98 27.23 -16.75
N VAL A 327 20.49 26.14 -16.18
CA VAL A 327 21.84 26.11 -15.59
C VAL A 327 22.84 25.86 -16.72
N GLU A 328 23.03 26.88 -17.54
CA GLU A 328 24.21 26.99 -18.41
C GLU A 328 25.39 27.51 -17.60
N GLU A 329 26.00 26.66 -16.79
CA GLU A 329 27.38 26.90 -16.35
C GLU A 329 28.21 25.65 -16.59
N SER A 330 29.21 25.83 -17.46
CA SER A 330 30.26 24.89 -17.85
C SER A 330 30.35 23.65 -16.98
N TRP A 331 30.10 22.46 -17.53
CA TRP A 331 30.34 21.18 -16.87
C TRP A 331 31.79 21.12 -16.32
N PRO A 332 32.01 20.84 -15.02
CA PRO A 332 33.22 20.17 -14.62
C PRO A 332 32.85 18.94 -13.75
N ALA A 333 33.20 17.75 -14.22
CA ALA A 333 33.21 16.55 -13.38
C ALA A 333 34.32 16.66 -12.29
N PRO A 334 34.38 15.83 -11.23
CA PRO A 334 33.64 14.58 -11.05
C PRO A 334 33.14 14.30 -9.63
N ASN A 335 32.01 13.59 -9.51
CA ASN A 335 31.76 12.51 -8.53
C ASN A 335 30.29 12.08 -8.57
N LEU A 336 29.64 12.27 -9.71
CA LEU A 336 28.35 11.67 -10.03
C LEU A 336 28.33 10.18 -9.69
N VAL A 337 29.39 9.49 -10.15
CA VAL A 337 29.66 8.08 -9.95
C VAL A 337 31.19 7.93 -9.88
N SER A 338 31.69 7.10 -8.95
CA SER A 338 33.13 6.82 -8.86
C SER A 338 33.62 6.06 -10.10
N ASP A 339 34.90 6.23 -10.47
CA ASP A 339 35.44 5.52 -11.64
C ASP A 339 35.37 4.01 -11.45
N GLY A 340 34.90 3.29 -12.47
CA GLY A 340 34.65 1.85 -12.44
C GLY A 340 33.40 1.45 -11.64
N SER A 341 32.55 2.41 -11.26
CA SER A 341 31.29 2.13 -10.58
C SER A 341 30.06 2.47 -11.43
N THR A 342 28.93 1.94 -10.98
CA THR A 342 27.63 2.06 -11.62
C THR A 342 26.62 2.38 -10.54
N THR A 343 25.77 3.37 -10.77
CA THR A 343 24.74 3.79 -9.82
C THR A 343 23.44 4.08 -10.55
N VAL A 344 22.33 3.78 -9.89
CA VAL A 344 20.99 4.01 -10.42
C VAL A 344 20.46 5.33 -9.88
N PHE A 345 19.79 6.11 -10.73
CA PHE A 345 19.18 7.38 -10.40
C PHE A 345 17.80 7.51 -11.05
N TYR A 346 17.03 8.49 -10.57
CA TYR A 346 15.86 9.01 -11.25
C TYR A 346 16.26 10.26 -12.05
N VAL A 347 16.06 10.24 -13.36
CA VAL A 347 16.33 11.38 -14.24
C VAL A 347 15.04 12.18 -14.45
N PRO A 348 15.03 13.48 -14.15
CA PRO A 348 13.90 14.34 -14.53
C PRO A 348 13.78 14.41 -16.04
N ILE A 349 12.57 14.20 -16.55
CA ILE A 349 12.26 14.37 -17.96
C ILE A 349 11.59 15.72 -18.14
N ILE A 350 12.18 16.56 -18.99
CA ILE A 350 11.66 17.90 -19.27
C ILE A 350 10.88 17.94 -20.57
N ASN A 351 9.83 18.74 -20.57
CA ASN A 351 9.17 19.17 -21.78
C ASN A 351 9.25 20.69 -21.88
N THR A 352 9.70 21.18 -23.03
CA THR A 352 9.70 22.61 -23.33
C THR A 352 8.31 22.98 -23.81
N ILE A 353 7.49 23.57 -22.94
CA ILE A 353 6.11 23.94 -23.30
C ILE A 353 6.09 25.39 -23.79
N PRO A 354 5.65 25.66 -25.03
CA PRO A 354 5.35 27.02 -25.45
C PRO A 354 3.97 27.41 -24.90
N ALA A 355 3.93 28.02 -23.71
CA ALA A 355 2.67 28.54 -23.16
C ALA A 355 2.47 29.98 -23.58
N SER A 356 1.54 30.16 -24.52
CA SER A 356 1.28 31.42 -25.23
C SER A 356 2.55 31.98 -25.92
N ASN A 357 2.43 33.00 -26.76
CA ASN A 357 3.59 33.60 -27.46
C ASN A 357 4.58 34.33 -26.51
N ALA A 358 4.51 34.08 -25.19
CA ALA A 358 5.15 34.85 -24.13
C ALA A 358 6.07 34.05 -23.21
N VAL A 359 5.91 32.72 -23.11
CA VAL A 359 6.65 31.89 -22.14
C VAL A 359 7.11 30.59 -22.80
N THR A 360 8.42 30.34 -22.78
CA THR A 360 9.01 29.04 -23.12
C THR A 360 9.78 28.58 -21.91
N GLU A 361 9.34 27.50 -21.29
CA GLU A 361 9.94 26.98 -20.07
C GLU A 361 10.07 25.46 -20.11
N ASP A 362 11.12 24.97 -19.48
CA ASP A 362 11.39 23.55 -19.32
C ASP A 362 10.78 23.08 -18.01
N LEU A 363 9.65 22.38 -18.14
CA LEU A 363 8.93 21.81 -17.02
C LEU A 363 9.31 20.35 -16.85
N VAL A 364 9.59 19.95 -15.62
CA VAL A 364 9.70 18.53 -15.27
C VAL A 364 8.32 17.89 -15.40
N ILE A 365 8.14 17.00 -16.38
CA ILE A 365 6.86 16.32 -16.63
C ILE A 365 6.81 14.92 -16.02
N GLY A 366 7.94 14.41 -15.53
CA GLY A 366 8.04 13.09 -14.93
C GLY A 366 9.48 12.72 -14.62
N PHE A 367 9.67 11.48 -14.21
CA PHE A 367 10.98 10.92 -13.92
C PHE A 367 11.16 9.60 -14.68
N GLY A 368 12.30 9.44 -15.34
CA GLY A 368 12.78 8.18 -15.87
C GLY A 368 13.74 7.52 -14.88
N ARG A 369 13.94 6.20 -14.98
CA ARG A 369 15.01 5.51 -14.24
C ARG A 369 16.20 5.33 -15.16
N LEU A 370 17.38 5.72 -14.72
CA LEU A 370 18.60 5.44 -15.47
C LEU A 370 19.67 4.83 -14.59
N ARG A 371 20.54 4.05 -15.20
CA ARG A 371 21.81 3.60 -14.66
C ARG A 371 22.90 4.45 -15.29
N LEU A 372 23.68 5.13 -14.46
CA LEU A 372 24.84 5.90 -14.88
C LEU A 372 26.10 5.10 -14.52
N SER A 373 26.96 4.88 -15.50
CA SER A 373 28.24 4.19 -15.31
C SER A 373 29.40 5.07 -15.77
N ARG A 374 30.55 4.90 -15.12
CA ARG A 374 31.77 5.64 -15.46
C ARG A 374 32.95 4.70 -15.69
N THR A 375 33.63 4.91 -16.80
CA THR A 375 34.91 4.24 -17.13
C THR A 375 35.92 5.28 -17.60
N GLY A 376 36.88 5.61 -16.75
CA GLY A 376 37.83 6.69 -16.92
C GLY A 376 37.13 8.05 -17.00
N THR A 377 37.18 8.67 -18.17
CA THR A 377 36.51 9.95 -18.49
C THR A 377 35.19 9.77 -19.21
N SER A 378 34.85 8.55 -19.59
CA SER A 378 33.64 8.25 -20.35
C SER A 378 32.50 7.91 -19.39
N PHE A 379 31.33 8.51 -19.65
CA PHE A 379 30.09 8.18 -18.96
C PHE A 379 29.16 7.48 -19.93
N THR A 380 28.41 6.51 -19.41
CA THR A 380 27.31 5.88 -20.15
C THR A 380 26.04 5.95 -19.33
N ILE A 381 24.93 6.26 -20.00
CA ILE A 381 23.59 6.18 -19.42
C ILE A 381 22.87 4.97 -20.02
N THR A 382 22.16 4.24 -19.18
CA THR A 382 21.34 3.09 -19.59
C THR A 382 19.94 3.32 -19.01
N PRO A 383 18.93 3.70 -19.82
CA PRO A 383 17.55 3.74 -19.37
C PRO A 383 17.14 2.37 -18.86
N LEU A 384 16.44 2.34 -17.73
CA LEU A 384 15.97 1.10 -17.11
C LEU A 384 14.44 1.08 -17.14
N ALA A 385 13.87 -0.12 -17.27
CA ALA A 385 12.44 -0.31 -17.06
C ALA A 385 12.08 0.11 -15.64
N GLN A 386 10.97 0.83 -15.46
CA GLN A 386 10.46 1.10 -14.13
C GLN A 386 8.94 1.19 -14.10
N ILE A 387 8.33 0.39 -13.23
CA ILE A 387 6.91 0.49 -12.88
C ILE A 387 6.76 1.10 -11.48
N VAL A 388 7.67 0.81 -10.54
CA VAL A 388 7.58 1.26 -9.14
C VAL A 388 8.93 1.70 -8.59
N ALA A 389 8.95 2.87 -7.94
CA ALA A 389 10.13 3.35 -7.24
C ALA A 389 10.43 2.53 -5.98
N ALA A 390 11.70 2.16 -5.77
CA ALA A 390 12.10 1.35 -4.61
C ALA A 390 12.11 2.17 -3.30
N GLU A 391 12.49 3.44 -3.43
CA GLU A 391 12.78 4.37 -2.33
C GLU A 391 12.85 5.80 -2.84
N ASN A 392 12.81 6.76 -1.91
CA ASN A 392 13.05 8.19 -2.13
C ASN A 392 12.20 8.86 -3.22
N ALA A 393 11.06 8.28 -3.58
CA ALA A 393 10.07 8.85 -4.48
C ALA A 393 8.72 8.94 -3.78
N SER A 394 7.95 9.96 -4.13
CA SER A 394 6.63 10.22 -3.56
C SER A 394 5.61 10.43 -4.66
N SER A 395 4.40 9.90 -4.48
CA SER A 395 3.25 10.19 -5.32
C SER A 395 2.46 11.42 -4.87
N MET A 396 2.81 12.00 -3.71
CA MET A 396 2.22 13.23 -3.21
C MET A 396 3.00 14.44 -3.72
N PRO A 397 2.32 15.50 -4.20
CA PRO A 397 3.00 16.74 -4.51
C PRO A 397 3.50 17.42 -3.23
N ALA A 398 4.55 18.22 -3.32
CA ALA A 398 5.01 19.02 -2.18
C ALA A 398 3.91 19.95 -1.68
N ALA A 399 3.81 20.15 -0.36
CA ALA A 399 2.91 21.16 0.18
C ALA A 399 3.28 22.54 -0.38
N GLY A 400 2.32 23.25 -0.99
CA GLY A 400 2.55 24.57 -1.57
C GLY A 400 3.26 24.59 -2.94
N TRP A 401 3.39 23.45 -3.63
CA TRP A 401 4.06 23.37 -4.93
C TRP A 401 3.55 24.39 -5.96
N GLN A 402 2.23 24.65 -6.02
CA GLN A 402 1.65 25.65 -6.91
C GLN A 402 2.18 27.07 -6.63
N SER A 403 2.31 27.43 -5.35
CA SER A 403 2.85 28.73 -4.96
C SER A 403 4.34 28.85 -5.23
N ALA A 404 5.09 27.74 -5.09
CA ALA A 404 6.51 27.69 -5.44
C ALA A 404 6.71 27.83 -6.95
N LEU A 405 5.93 27.10 -7.75
CA LEU A 405 5.92 27.17 -9.20
C LEU A 405 5.55 28.58 -9.69
N LEU A 406 4.49 29.18 -9.15
CA LEU A 406 4.10 30.55 -9.48
C LEU A 406 5.23 31.55 -9.17
N SER A 407 5.87 31.41 -8.01
CA SER A 407 6.99 32.29 -7.62
C SER A 407 8.20 32.10 -8.54
N GLN A 408 8.45 30.87 -8.98
CA GLN A 408 9.54 30.54 -9.89
C GLN A 408 9.28 31.06 -11.31
N LEU A 409 8.06 30.92 -11.82
CA LEU A 409 7.61 31.51 -13.09
C LEU A 409 7.76 33.04 -13.09
N GLN A 410 7.35 33.70 -12.00
CA GLN A 410 7.53 35.15 -11.83
C GLN A 410 9.01 35.56 -11.81
N ALA A 411 9.89 34.74 -11.25
CA ALA A 411 11.32 35.02 -11.21
C ALA A 411 12.02 34.80 -12.56
N ASN A 412 11.63 33.74 -13.28
CA ASN A 412 12.30 33.30 -14.50
C ASN A 412 11.76 33.98 -15.76
N ASN A 413 10.51 34.45 -15.73
CA ASN A 413 9.86 35.02 -16.91
C ASN A 413 9.22 36.39 -16.62
N GLY A 414 9.90 37.46 -17.08
CA GLY A 414 9.43 38.83 -16.91
C GLY A 414 8.08 39.12 -17.61
N THR A 415 7.74 38.38 -18.67
CA THR A 415 6.45 38.52 -19.36
C THR A 415 5.33 37.90 -18.51
N PHE A 416 5.55 36.72 -17.94
CA PHE A 416 4.63 36.10 -17.00
C PHE A 416 4.45 36.96 -15.74
N ALA A 417 5.55 37.50 -15.20
CA ALA A 417 5.53 38.39 -14.03
C ALA A 417 4.71 39.66 -14.26
N ALA A 418 4.61 40.13 -15.51
CA ALA A 418 3.84 41.32 -15.88
C ALA A 418 2.34 41.07 -16.07
N LEU A 419 1.89 39.81 -16.11
CA LEU A 419 0.48 39.45 -16.20
C LEU A 419 -0.28 39.81 -14.92
N ALA A 420 -1.60 40.04 -15.04
CA ALA A 420 -2.45 40.16 -13.87
C ALA A 420 -2.56 38.81 -13.14
N ALA A 421 -2.79 38.82 -11.83
CA ALA A 421 -2.83 37.59 -11.02
C ALA A 421 -3.89 36.57 -11.50
N GLY A 422 -5.00 37.03 -12.09
CA GLY A 422 -5.99 36.15 -12.73
C GLY A 422 -5.40 35.42 -13.92
N ASP A 423 -4.82 36.18 -14.86
CA ASP A 423 -4.18 35.65 -16.07
C ASP A 423 -2.99 34.73 -15.75
N GLN A 424 -2.24 35.00 -14.66
CA GLN A 424 -1.17 34.12 -14.18
C GLN A 424 -1.70 32.74 -13.76
N ASN A 425 -2.85 32.68 -13.09
CA ASN A 425 -3.47 31.42 -12.69
C ASN A 425 -4.02 30.66 -13.90
N ASP A 426 -4.60 31.37 -14.88
CA ASP A 426 -5.11 30.76 -16.10
C ASP A 426 -3.97 30.15 -16.93
N VAL A 427 -2.87 30.89 -17.14
CA VAL A 427 -1.67 30.39 -17.83
C VAL A 427 -1.03 29.22 -17.07
N LEU A 428 -1.02 29.27 -15.74
CA LEU A 428 -0.53 28.17 -14.90
C LEU A 428 -1.38 26.91 -15.09
N GLY A 429 -2.71 27.06 -15.14
CA GLY A 429 -3.64 25.97 -15.43
C GLY A 429 -3.40 25.36 -16.81
N GLU A 430 -3.22 26.19 -17.84
CA GLU A 430 -2.92 25.73 -19.21
C GLU A 430 -1.58 25.00 -19.30
N LEU A 431 -0.53 25.50 -18.64
CA LEU A 431 0.80 24.87 -18.59
C LEU A 431 0.74 23.49 -17.95
N ILE A 432 0.05 23.40 -16.81
CA ILE A 432 -0.23 22.15 -16.09
C ILE A 432 -0.97 21.20 -17.04
N ASP A 433 -2.12 21.60 -17.57
CA ASP A 433 -2.95 20.73 -18.41
C ASP A 433 -2.20 20.24 -19.66
N ALA A 434 -1.42 21.10 -20.32
CA ALA A 434 -0.60 20.73 -21.48
C ALA A 434 0.52 19.74 -21.12
N ALA A 435 1.22 19.95 -20.00
CA ALA A 435 2.24 19.04 -19.50
C ALA A 435 1.63 17.65 -19.24
N PHE A 436 0.46 17.63 -18.61
CA PHE A 436 -0.20 16.40 -18.17
C PHE A 436 -0.89 15.63 -19.30
N GLN A 437 -1.56 16.32 -20.24
CA GLN A 437 -2.16 15.65 -21.41
C GLN A 437 -1.09 14.96 -22.26
N THR A 438 0.06 15.61 -22.42
CA THR A 438 1.20 15.04 -23.14
C THR A 438 1.76 13.84 -22.38
N SER A 439 1.92 13.94 -21.06
CA SER A 439 2.40 12.83 -20.22
C SER A 439 1.46 11.61 -20.21
N SER A 440 0.14 11.82 -20.11
CA SER A 440 -0.85 10.73 -20.09
C SER A 440 -0.92 9.97 -21.41
N ALA A 441 -0.94 10.69 -22.54
CA ALA A 441 -0.97 10.06 -23.86
C ALA A 441 0.27 9.19 -24.12
N LEU A 442 1.40 9.55 -23.50
CA LEU A 442 2.66 8.83 -23.64
C LEU A 442 2.73 7.58 -22.77
N ALA A 443 2.21 7.64 -21.55
CA ALA A 443 2.13 6.46 -20.70
C ALA A 443 1.18 5.39 -21.24
N ASP A 444 0.17 5.77 -22.00
CA ASP A 444 -0.73 4.83 -22.68
C ASP A 444 -0.06 4.16 -23.92
N THR A 445 1.06 4.69 -24.41
CA THR A 445 1.75 4.20 -25.62
C THR A 445 3.15 3.61 -25.39
N ASP A 446 3.87 4.05 -24.35
CA ASP A 446 5.24 3.60 -24.02
C ASP A 446 5.24 2.76 -22.72
N ASP A 447 5.10 1.45 -22.92
CA ASP A 447 4.99 0.35 -21.93
C ASP A 447 6.14 0.19 -20.88
N ALA A 448 6.98 1.19 -20.58
CA ALA A 448 8.01 0.99 -19.51
C ALA A 448 8.80 2.21 -19.01
N LEU A 449 8.83 3.33 -19.75
CA LEU A 449 9.91 4.32 -19.59
C LEU A 449 9.50 5.62 -18.89
N LEU A 450 8.22 5.97 -18.86
CA LEU A 450 7.73 7.20 -18.25
C LEU A 450 6.69 6.89 -17.18
N ALA A 451 6.86 7.47 -16.01
CA ALA A 451 5.82 7.50 -14.98
C ALA A 451 4.88 8.70 -15.25
N PRO A 452 3.60 8.53 -15.64
CA PRO A 452 2.73 9.66 -15.97
C PRO A 452 2.40 10.56 -14.78
N ALA A 453 2.76 11.84 -14.80
CA ALA A 453 2.36 12.70 -13.70
C ALA A 453 0.82 12.90 -13.68
N LEU A 454 0.20 12.97 -12.50
CA LEU A 454 -1.24 12.77 -12.32
C LEU A 454 -2.11 14.03 -12.53
N VAL A 455 -3.26 13.86 -13.20
CA VAL A 455 -4.40 14.81 -13.24
C VAL A 455 -5.44 14.43 -12.18
N HIS A 456 -5.64 15.30 -11.19
CA HIS A 456 -6.87 15.57 -10.42
C HIS A 456 -6.53 16.37 -9.16
N ALA A 457 -5.87 17.51 -9.35
CA ALA A 457 -5.66 18.51 -8.30
C ALA A 457 -5.77 19.93 -8.89
N ILE A 458 -6.83 20.15 -9.67
CA ILE A 458 -7.40 21.48 -9.82
C ILE A 458 -8.76 21.39 -9.11
N PRO A 459 -9.00 22.15 -8.02
CA PRO A 459 -10.30 22.18 -7.35
C PRO A 459 -11.42 22.68 -8.26
#